data_AF-A0A821IC45-F1
#
_entry.id   AF-A0A821IC45-F1
#
_cell.length_a   1.000
_cell.length_b   1.000
_cell.length_c   1.000
_cell.angle_alpha   90.00
_cell.angle_beta   90.00
_cell.angle_gamma   90.00
#
_symmetry.space_group_name_H-M   'P 1'
#
loop_
_entity.id
_entity.type
_entity.pdbx_description
1 polymer ?
#
loop_
_entity_poly.entity_id
_entity_poly.type
_entity_poly.pdbx_seq_one_letter_code
_entity_poly.pdbx_strand_id
1 'polypeptide(L)' 'MQPTETSPVGLKLTKQQDPFQYIITAVAKGTKADLAGLKVNDWLIKIENTDIRTAEFSEVSRDIRDLLTN' A
#
# COMPACT_ATOMS: atom_id res chain seq x y z
N MET A 1 8.57 14.90 6.64
CA MET A 1 7.81 13.75 7.16
C MET A 1 7.26 13.00 5.96
N GLN A 2 7.56 11.72 5.79
CA GLN A 2 6.98 10.93 4.69
C GLN A 2 5.49 10.69 4.97
N PRO A 3 4.61 10.83 3.97
CA PRO A 3 3.20 10.53 4.15
C PRO A 3 3.06 9.05 4.49
N THR A 4 2.32 8.78 5.56
CA THR A 4 2.02 7.42 6.02
C THR A 4 0.52 7.29 6.11
N GLU A 5 -0.07 6.38 5.34
CA GLU A 5 -1.51 6.10 5.40
C GLU A 5 -1.72 4.69 5.94
N THR A 6 -2.72 4.58 6.81
CA THR A 6 -3.30 3.29 7.19
C THR A 6 -4.50 3.07 6.27
N SER A 7 -4.31 2.19 5.29
CA SER A 7 -5.36 1.77 4.38
C SER A 7 -6.39 0.91 5.11
N PRO A 8 -7.69 0.99 4.74
CA PRO A 8 -8.73 0.19 5.37
C PRO A 8 -8.58 -1.33 5.13
N VAL A 9 -7.74 -1.78 4.18
CA VAL A 9 -7.40 -3.22 4.04
C VAL A 9 -6.42 -3.70 5.12
N GLY A 10 -6.03 -2.83 6.07
CA GLY A 10 -5.10 -3.14 7.14
C GLY A 10 -3.63 -2.93 6.79
N LEU A 11 -3.33 -2.20 5.72
CA LEU A 11 -1.95 -1.94 5.28
C LEU A 11 -1.52 -0.53 5.65
N LYS A 12 -0.31 -0.40 6.18
CA LYS A 12 0.35 0.90 6.31
C LYS A 12 1.45 1.03 5.26
N LEU A 13 1.41 2.12 4.49
CA LEU A 13 2.33 2.36 3.39
C LEU A 13 3.13 3.63 3.60
N THR A 14 4.36 3.62 3.15
CA THR A 14 5.25 4.77 3.15
C THR A 14 5.87 4.94 1.76
N LYS A 15 5.82 6.18 1.23
CA LYS A 15 6.51 6.55 -0.01
C LYS A 15 7.96 6.89 0.32
N GLN A 16 8.87 6.04 -0.13
CA GLN A 16 10.30 6.32 -0.13
C GLN A 16 10.65 7.01 -1.46
N GLN A 17 11.43 8.09 -1.41
CA GLN A 17 11.79 8.88 -2.59
C GLN A 17 13.14 8.48 -3.20
N ASP A 18 13.98 7.77 -2.45
CA ASP A 18 15.30 7.33 -2.89
C ASP A 18 15.59 5.90 -2.39
N PRO A 19 15.40 4.86 -3.23
CA PRO A 19 14.71 4.87 -4.53
C PRO A 19 13.22 5.18 -4.42
N PHE A 20 12.58 5.60 -5.52
CA PHE A 20 11.16 5.93 -5.55
C PHE A 20 10.31 4.65 -5.48
N GLN A 21 9.81 4.31 -4.28
CA GLN A 21 9.10 3.07 -4.04
C GLN A 21 8.09 3.17 -2.88
N TYR A 22 7.03 2.38 -2.96
CA TYR A 22 6.06 2.22 -1.89
C TYR A 22 6.40 0.98 -1.07
N ILE A 23 6.58 1.16 0.23
CA ILE A 23 6.95 0.08 1.15
C ILE A 23 5.83 -0.14 2.16
N ILE A 24 5.49 -1.40 2.40
CA ILE A 24 4.60 -1.79 3.48
C ILE A 24 5.35 -1.67 4.81
N THR A 25 4.90 -0.77 5.68
CA THR A 25 5.52 -0.53 6.99
C THR A 25 4.77 -1.18 8.14
N ALA A 26 3.49 -1.53 7.94
CA ALA A 26 2.73 -2.33 8.89
C ALA A 26 1.61 -3.10 8.20
N VAL A 27 1.26 -4.25 8.77
CA VAL A 27 0.10 -5.05 8.38
C VAL A 27 -0.70 -5.35 9.65
N ALA A 28 -1.97 -5.00 9.66
CA ALA A 28 -2.88 -5.25 10.77
C ALA A 28 -3.37 -6.70 10.73
N LYS A 29 -3.24 -7.42 11.85
CA LYS A 29 -3.66 -8.83 11.96
C LYS A 29 -5.17 -9.00 11.73
N GLY A 30 -5.55 -10.09 11.08
CA GLY A 30 -6.95 -10.44 10.78
C GLY A 30 -7.58 -9.61 9.66
N THR A 31 -6.81 -8.79 8.96
CA THR A 31 -7.26 -8.03 7.79
C THR A 31 -7.04 -8.80 6.49
N LYS A 32 -7.66 -8.36 5.39
CA LYS A 32 -7.45 -8.99 4.06
C LYS A 32 -5.97 -9.06 3.69
N ALA A 33 -5.18 -8.06 4.07
CA ALA A 33 -3.74 -8.03 3.81
C ALA A 33 -2.94 -9.08 4.61
N ASP A 34 -3.31 -9.32 5.88
CA ASP A 34 -2.72 -10.38 6.71
C ASP A 34 -3.09 -11.77 6.18
N LEU A 35 -4.36 -11.94 5.79
CA LEU A 35 -4.85 -13.18 5.18
C LEU A 35 -4.19 -13.48 3.82
N ALA A 36 -3.86 -12.44 3.06
CA ALA A 36 -3.10 -12.55 1.82
C ALA A 36 -1.60 -12.85 2.05
N GLY A 37 -1.13 -12.78 3.31
CA GLY A 37 0.26 -13.08 3.68
C GLY A 37 1.24 -11.95 3.33
N LEU A 38 0.77 -10.72 3.14
CA LEU A 38 1.63 -9.56 2.92
C LEU A 38 2.49 -9.28 4.14
N LYS A 39 3.75 -8.87 3.93
CA LYS A 39 4.71 -8.64 5.01
C LYS A 39 5.22 -7.21 5.03
N VAL A 40 5.67 -6.81 6.21
CA VAL A 40 6.42 -5.57 6.38
C VAL A 40 7.72 -5.65 5.58
N ASN A 41 8.09 -4.53 4.95
CA ASN A 41 9.18 -4.37 4.00
C ASN A 41 8.93 -4.90 2.58
N ASP A 42 7.74 -5.44 2.30
CA ASP A 42 7.36 -5.75 0.92
C ASP A 42 7.20 -4.47 0.10
N TRP A 43 7.60 -4.56 -1.17
CA TRP A 43 7.51 -3.46 -2.12
C TRP A 43 6.20 -3.55 -2.90
N LEU A 44 5.47 -2.45 -2.92
CA LEU A 44 4.26 -2.31 -3.71
C LEU A 44 4.62 -1.68 -5.06
N ILE A 45 4.53 -2.47 -6.12
CA ILE A 45 4.88 -2.04 -7.49
C ILE A 45 3.65 -1.84 -8.38
N LYS A 46 2.55 -2.53 -8.08
CA LYS A 46 1.34 -2.56 -8.89
C LYS A 46 0.13 -2.83 -8.01
N ILE A 47 -1.00 -2.20 -8.33
CA ILE A 47 -2.31 -2.55 -7.76
C ILE A 47 -3.19 -2.97 -8.94
N GLU A 48 -3.67 -4.22 -8.92
CA GLU A 48 -4.39 -4.84 -10.03
C GLU A 48 -3.67 -4.68 -11.39
N ASN A 49 -4.20 -3.81 -12.26
CA ASN A 49 -3.67 -3.49 -13.58
C ASN A 49 -2.94 -2.14 -13.67
N THR A 50 -2.87 -1.39 -12.57
CA THR A 50 -2.24 -0.07 -12.50
C THR A 50 -0.84 -0.15 -11.91
N ASP A 51 0.15 0.33 -12.67
CA ASP A 51 1.52 0.48 -12.18
C ASP A 51 1.61 1.72 -11.28
N ILE A 52 2.06 1.53 -10.05
CA ILE A 52 2.08 2.60 -9.04
C ILE A 52 3.47 3.17 -8.81
N ARG A 53 4.50 2.71 -9.53
CA ARG A 53 5.89 3.20 -9.33
C ARG A 53 6.02 4.68 -9.63
N THR A 54 5.20 5.20 -10.54
CA THR A 54 5.13 6.63 -10.89
C THR A 54 3.89 7.32 -10.34
N ALA A 55 3.00 6.58 -9.67
CA ALA A 55 1.74 7.12 -9.17
C ALA A 55 1.96 7.98 -7.92
N GLU A 56 1.06 8.93 -7.72
CA GLU A 56 1.09 9.77 -6.53
C GLU A 56 0.45 9.08 -5.33
N PHE A 57 0.89 9.47 -4.12
CA PHE A 57 0.50 8.78 -2.89
C PHE A 57 -1.02 8.77 -2.69
N SER A 58 -1.70 9.85 -3.10
CA SER A 58 -3.16 9.98 -3.05
C SER A 58 -3.89 9.02 -3.99
N GLU A 59 -3.32 8.73 -5.16
CA GLU A 59 -3.91 7.82 -6.14
C GLU A 59 -3.79 6.38 -5.65
N VAL A 60 -2.60 5.98 -5.21
CA VAL A 60 -2.35 4.68 -4.56
C VAL A 60 -3.27 4.48 -3.36
N SER A 61 -3.43 5.51 -2.52
CA SER A 61 -4.30 5.46 -1.36
C SER A 61 -5.77 5.25 -1.73
N ARG A 62 -6.23 5.87 -2.83
CA ARG A 62 -7.57 5.68 -3.36
C ARG A 62 -7.76 4.27 -3.89
N ASP A 63 -6.84 3.79 -4.71
CA ASP A 63 -6.93 2.46 -5.32
C ASP A 63 -7.04 1.36 -4.26
N ILE A 64 -6.26 1.46 -3.18
CA ILE A 64 -6.32 0.46 -2.10
C ILE A 64 -7.63 0.56 -1.31
N ARG A 65 -8.21 1.76 -1.16
CA ARG A 65 -9.55 1.91 -0.56
C ARG A 65 -10.61 1.25 -1.43
N ASP A 66 -10.52 1.41 -2.75
CA ASP A 66 -11.47 0.85 -3.71
C ASP A 66 -11.44 -0.69 -3.71
N LEU A 67 -10.31 -1.33 -3.36
CA LEU A 67 -10.19 -2.80 -3.20
C LEU A 67 -11.09 -3.43 -2.13
N LEU A 68 -11.69 -2.64 -1.23
CA LEU A 68 -12.64 -3.16 -0.24
C LEU A 68 -14.10 -3.15 -0.70
N THR A 69 -14.39 -2.41 -1.75
CA THR A 69 -15.76 -2.16 -2.24
C THR A 69 -16.19 -3.10 -3.37
N ASN A 70 -15.27 -3.91 -3.89
CA ASN A 70 -15.55 -5.07 -4.75
C ASN A 70 -15.66 -6.36 -3.92
#